data_AF-A0A4Y2WCD9-F1
#
_entry.id   AF-A0A4Y2WCD9-F1
#
_cell.length_a   1.000
_cell.length_b   1.000
_cell.length_c   1.000
_cell.angle_alpha   90.00
_cell.angle_beta   90.00
_cell.angle_gamma   90.00
#
_symmetry.space_group_name_H-M   'P 1'
#
loop_
_entity.id
_entity.type
_entity.pdbx_description
1 polymer ?
#
loop_
_entity_poly.entity_id
_entity_poly.type
_entity_poly.pdbx_seq_one_letter_code
_entity_poly.pdbx_strand_id
1 'polypeptide(L)'
;MENARKRVDVRLCNNGSKAEKKLISKPNFKDRTIYSETLVAFHMTKTVLSLNKPIVVGMSILDISKRLMYRFHVEIMRETYQENAMLLYTNTDSFIYNIQSQKFYNGMKNIFQEFDTYE
;
A
#
# COMPACT_ATOMS: atom_id res chain seq x y z
N MET A 1 2.11 -0.72 2.20
CA MET A 1 3.27 -1.50 1.71
C MET A 1 4.24 -1.73 2.86
N GLU A 2 4.75 -2.95 3.02
CA GLU A 2 5.61 -3.29 4.16
C GLU A 2 6.98 -2.56 4.09
N ASN A 3 7.42 -1.97 5.20
CA ASN A 3 8.73 -1.34 5.30
C ASN A 3 9.74 -2.28 5.99
N ALA A 4 10.59 -2.93 5.19
CA ALA A 4 11.59 -3.88 5.68
C ALA A 4 12.61 -3.25 6.66
N ARG A 5 12.84 -1.92 6.60
CA ARG A 5 13.73 -1.20 7.51
C ARG A 5 13.19 -1.10 8.94
N LYS A 6 11.87 -1.23 9.12
CA LYS A 6 11.22 -1.21 10.44
C LYS A 6 11.23 -2.57 11.13
N ARG A 7 11.68 -3.65 10.47
CA ARG A 7 11.76 -4.98 11.08
C ARG A 7 12.85 -5.01 12.16
N VAL A 8 12.53 -5.61 13.30
CA VAL A 8 13.45 -5.84 14.42
C VAL A 8 13.75 -7.33 14.49
N ASP A 9 15.01 -7.70 14.71
CA ASP A 9 15.42 -9.07 15.03
C ASP A 9 15.34 -9.24 16.55
N VAL A 10 14.35 -9.99 17.03
CA VAL A 10 14.15 -10.22 18.47
C VAL A 10 14.70 -11.58 18.84
N ARG A 11 15.61 -11.60 19.82
CA ARG A 11 16.21 -12.84 20.33
C ARG A 11 15.80 -13.06 21.77
N LEU A 12 15.10 -14.16 22.03
CA LEU A 12 14.74 -14.59 23.37
C LEU A 12 15.86 -15.44 23.96
N CYS A 13 16.23 -15.15 25.21
CA CYS A 13 17.27 -15.87 25.92
C CYS A 13 16.80 -16.24 27.32
N ASN A 14 17.07 -17.48 27.73
CA ASN A 14 16.74 -18.01 29.05
C ASN A 14 17.94 -18.08 30.03
N ASN A 15 19.13 -17.69 29.55
CA ASN A 15 20.41 -17.74 30.28
C ASN A 15 21.03 -16.33 30.29
N GLY A 16 20.62 -15.51 31.27
CA GLY A 16 20.93 -14.08 31.35
C GLY A 16 22.42 -13.74 31.18
N SER A 17 23.30 -14.31 32.00
CA SER A 17 24.69 -13.80 32.11
C SER A 17 25.58 -14.00 30.87
N LYS A 18 25.47 -15.13 30.17
CA LYS A 18 26.28 -15.42 28.97
C LYS A 18 25.68 -14.82 27.69
N ALA A 19 24.35 -14.82 27.58
CA ALA A 19 23.66 -14.28 26.42
C ALA A 19 23.69 -12.74 26.40
N GLU A 20 23.57 -12.09 27.57
CA GLU A 20 23.69 -10.63 27.71
C GLU A 20 25.03 -10.13 27.18
N LYS A 21 26.15 -10.65 27.68
CA LYS A 21 27.48 -10.19 27.24
C LYS A 21 27.70 -10.37 25.74
N LYS A 22 27.20 -11.48 25.16
CA LYS A 22 27.38 -11.77 23.73
C LYS A 22 26.46 -10.96 22.82
N LEU A 23 25.24 -10.64 23.25
CA LEU A 23 24.27 -9.91 22.42
C LEU A 23 24.42 -8.39 22.57
N ILE A 24 24.64 -7.89 23.79
CA ILE A 24 24.84 -6.46 24.06
C ILE A 24 26.13 -5.95 23.41
N SER A 25 27.18 -6.76 23.33
CA SER A 25 28.44 -6.38 22.68
C SER A 25 28.34 -6.25 21.16
N LYS A 26 27.25 -6.69 20.53
CA LYS A 26 27.12 -6.55 19.08
C LYS A 26 26.72 -5.11 18.73
N PRO A 27 27.29 -4.55 17.64
CA PRO A 27 26.98 -3.18 17.22
C PRO A 27 25.53 -2.98 16.76
N ASN A 28 24.80 -4.07 16.52
CA ASN A 28 23.40 -4.04 16.13
C ASN A 28 22.44 -4.28 17.29
N PHE A 29 22.91 -4.30 18.53
CA PHE A 29 22.06 -4.28 19.70
C PHE A 29 21.37 -2.91 19.82
N LYS A 30 20.06 -2.91 20.08
CA LYS A 30 19.27 -1.69 20.25
C LYS A 30 18.77 -1.53 21.67
N ASP A 31 18.11 -2.57 22.19
CA ASP A 31 17.51 -2.54 23.52
C ASP A 31 17.21 -3.95 24.04
N ARG A 32 16.85 -4.09 25.31
CA ARG A 32 16.36 -5.34 25.89
C ARG A 32 15.09 -5.15 26.73
N THR A 33 14.23 -6.15 26.72
CA THR A 33 13.05 -6.23 27.58
C THR A 33 13.20 -7.45 28.49
N ILE A 34 13.22 -7.22 29.80
CA ILE A 34 13.32 -8.28 30.81
C ILE A 34 11.90 -8.71 31.17
N TYR A 35 11.57 -9.98 30.94
CA TYR A 35 10.27 -10.55 31.29
C TYR A 35 10.28 -11.28 32.63
N SER A 36 11.42 -11.91 32.97
CA SER A 36 11.64 -12.56 34.27
C SER A 36 13.14 -12.68 34.56
N GLU A 37 13.51 -13.21 35.72
CA GLU A 37 14.92 -13.48 36.08
C GLU A 37 15.64 -14.40 35.09
N THR A 38 14.89 -15.28 34.41
CA THR A 38 15.44 -16.21 33.44
C THR A 38 15.22 -15.73 32.01
N LEU A 39 14.14 -15.01 31.70
CA LEU A 39 13.76 -14.67 30.32
C LEU A 39 13.95 -13.19 29.97
N VAL A 40 14.77 -12.94 28.94
CA VAL A 40 15.02 -11.60 28.38
C VAL A 40 14.89 -11.62 26.85
N ALA A 41 14.22 -10.62 26.29
CA ALA A 41 14.23 -10.33 24.85
C ALA A 41 15.27 -9.27 24.52
N PHE A 42 16.12 -9.56 23.53
CA PHE A 42 17.06 -8.60 22.96
C PHE A 42 16.54 -8.12 21.61
N HIS A 43 16.36 -6.81 21.50
CA HIS A 43 15.96 -6.13 20.27
C HIS A 43 17.22 -5.77 19.50
N MET A 44 17.40 -6.40 18.35
CA MET A 44 18.54 -6.19 17.46
C MET A 44 18.07 -5.53 16.16
N THR A 45 18.88 -4.64 15.60
CA THR A 45 18.69 -4.13 14.24
C THR A 45 19.26 -5.13 13.23
N LYS A 46 18.67 -5.19 12.03
CA LYS A 46 19.28 -5.96 10.93
C LYS A 46 20.47 -5.19 10.38
N THR A 47 21.65 -5.83 10.36
CA THR A 47 22.88 -5.26 9.80
C THR A 47 22.90 -5.25 8.28
N VAL A 48 22.26 -6.25 7.66
CA VAL A 48 22.10 -6.35 6.21
C VAL A 48 20.62 -6.42 5.90
N LEU A 49 20.18 -5.58 4.96
CA LEU A 49 18.80 -5.53 4.51
C LEU A 49 18.75 -5.79 3.01
N SER A 50 18.04 -6.83 2.62
CA SER A 50 17.71 -7.06 1.20
C SER A 50 16.43 -6.30 0.84
N LEU A 51 16.54 -5.41 -0.15
CA LEU A 51 15.42 -4.63 -0.69
C LEU A 51 15.00 -5.23 -2.03
N ASN A 52 14.36 -6.40 -1.99
CA ASN A 52 13.93 -7.15 -3.16
C ASN A 52 12.46 -6.90 -3.57
N LYS A 53 11.82 -5.89 -2.96
CA LYS A 53 10.43 -5.51 -3.27
C LYS A 53 10.44 -4.24 -4.14
N PRO A 54 9.69 -4.20 -5.26
CA PRO A 54 9.66 -3.05 -6.17
C PRO A 54 8.77 -1.92 -5.60
N ILE A 55 9.11 -1.40 -4.41
CA ILE A 55 8.30 -0.44 -3.66
C ILE A 55 8.09 0.85 -4.45
N VAL A 56 9.19 1.40 -5.00
CA VAL A 56 9.18 2.66 -5.74
C VAL A 56 8.42 2.50 -7.05
N VAL A 57 8.67 1.41 -7.79
CA VAL A 57 7.96 1.11 -9.04
C VAL A 57 6.46 0.91 -8.78
N GLY A 58 6.09 0.18 -7.72
CA GLY A 58 4.70 0.01 -7.32
C GLY A 58 4.01 1.32 -6.95
N MET A 59 4.73 2.26 -6.33
CA MET A 59 4.22 3.61 -6.07
C MET A 59 3.97 4.38 -7.38
N SER A 60 4.92 4.35 -8.31
CA SER A 60 4.75 5.01 -9.62
C SER A 60 3.58 4.45 -10.41
N ILE A 61 3.43 3.12 -10.44
CA ILE A 61 2.29 2.47 -11.10
C ILE A 61 0.98 2.89 -10.45
N LEU A 62 0.91 2.90 -9.11
CA LEU A 62 -0.28 3.32 -8.39
C LEU A 62 -0.68 4.76 -8.71
N ASP A 63 0.28 5.68 -8.81
CA ASP A 63 0.00 7.08 -9.16
C ASP A 63 -0.48 7.22 -10.61
N ILE A 64 0.07 6.43 -11.53
CA ILE A 64 -0.42 6.36 -12.92
C ILE A 64 -1.86 5.83 -12.96
N SER A 65 -2.15 4.73 -12.25
CA SER A 65 -3.51 4.17 -12.18
C SER A 65 -4.52 5.15 -11.59
N LYS A 66 -4.16 5.87 -10.52
CA LYS A 66 -5.03 6.92 -9.95
C LYS A 66 -5.28 8.05 -10.94
N ARG A 67 -4.25 8.47 -11.68
CA ARG A 67 -4.39 9.51 -12.71
C ARG A 67 -5.33 9.06 -13.82
N LEU A 68 -5.23 7.81 -14.26
CA LEU A 68 -6.14 7.23 -15.26
C LEU A 68 -7.60 7.26 -14.76
N MET A 69 -7.86 6.78 -13.55
CA MET A 69 -9.20 6.79 -12.94
C MET A 69 -9.73 8.20 -12.76
N TYR A 70 -8.88 9.13 -12.30
CA TYR A 70 -9.25 10.54 -12.15
C TYR A 70 -9.59 11.19 -13.49
N ARG A 71 -8.80 10.95 -14.53
CA ARG A 71 -9.04 11.42 -15.90
C ARG A 71 -10.41 10.95 -16.39
N PHE A 72 -10.71 9.66 -16.23
CA PHE A 72 -11.99 9.11 -16.62
C PHE A 72 -13.17 9.78 -15.89
N HIS A 73 -13.04 10.03 -14.59
CA HIS A 73 -14.11 10.73 -13.85
C HIS A 73 -14.27 12.18 -14.32
N VAL A 74 -13.19 12.95 -14.33
CA VAL A 74 -13.25 14.42 -14.51
C VAL A 74 -13.38 14.83 -15.97
N GLU A 75 -12.59 14.24 -16.85
CA GLU A 75 -12.54 14.64 -18.26
C GLU A 75 -13.59 13.89 -19.09
N ILE A 76 -13.90 12.63 -18.77
CA ILE A 76 -14.83 11.83 -19.60
C ILE A 76 -16.25 11.88 -19.04
N MET A 77 -16.46 11.41 -17.80
CA MET A 77 -17.81 11.28 -17.23
C MET A 77 -18.49 12.62 -16.97
N ARG A 78 -17.76 13.61 -16.42
CA ARG A 78 -18.33 14.96 -16.18
C ARG A 78 -18.55 15.74 -17.47
N GLU A 79 -17.75 15.57 -18.52
CA GLU A 79 -18.06 16.21 -19.81
C GLU A 79 -19.29 15.58 -20.48
N THR A 80 -19.41 14.24 -20.40
CA THR A 80 -20.49 13.49 -21.07
C THR A 80 -21.85 13.71 -20.40
N TYR A 81 -21.89 13.72 -19.07
CA TYR A 81 -23.15 13.75 -18.30
C TYR A 81 -23.30 14.97 -17.38
N GLN A 82 -22.25 15.76 -17.18
CA GLN A 82 -22.27 16.97 -16.35
C GLN A 82 -22.80 16.68 -14.94
N GLU A 83 -23.67 17.55 -14.42
CA GLU A 83 -24.32 17.40 -13.11
C GLU A 83 -25.26 16.18 -13.04
N ASN A 84 -25.57 15.53 -14.16
CA ASN A 84 -26.42 14.35 -14.17
C ASN A 84 -25.69 13.08 -13.75
N ALA A 85 -24.35 13.07 -13.65
CA ALA A 85 -23.58 11.93 -13.18
C ALA A 85 -23.05 12.17 -11.76
N MET A 86 -23.76 11.62 -10.78
CA MET A 86 -23.36 11.67 -9.37
C MET A 86 -22.49 10.46 -9.04
N LEU A 87 -21.24 10.71 -8.65
CA LEU A 87 -20.33 9.66 -8.18
C LEU A 87 -20.75 9.22 -6.77
N LEU A 88 -21.15 7.95 -6.63
CA LEU A 88 -21.58 7.37 -5.35
C LEU A 88 -20.44 6.65 -4.62
N TYR A 89 -19.56 6.00 -5.38
CA TYR A 89 -18.48 5.19 -4.82
C TYR A 89 -17.30 5.04 -5.78
N THR A 90 -16.12 4.84 -5.21
CA THR A 90 -14.85 4.63 -5.93
C THR A 90 -14.11 3.42 -5.35
N ASN A 91 -13.61 2.54 -6.22
CA ASN A 91 -12.63 1.51 -5.89
C ASN A 91 -11.40 1.65 -6.83
N THR A 92 -10.39 0.79 -6.66
CA THR A 92 -9.11 0.81 -7.38
C THR A 92 -9.25 0.95 -8.90
N ASP A 93 -10.24 0.28 -9.47
CA ASP A 93 -10.44 0.12 -10.92
C ASP A 93 -11.90 0.35 -11.34
N SER A 94 -12.74 0.85 -10.42
CA SER A 94 -14.18 0.91 -10.65
C SER A 94 -14.84 2.10 -9.99
N PHE A 95 -15.89 2.59 -10.63
CA PHE A 95 -16.74 3.66 -10.14
C PHE A 95 -18.19 3.20 -10.11
N ILE A 96 -18.94 3.69 -9.13
CA ILE A 96 -20.40 3.55 -9.08
C ILE A 96 -20.99 4.94 -9.23
N TYR A 97 -21.80 5.13 -10.27
CA TYR A 97 -22.50 6.38 -10.55
C TYR A 97 -24.00 6.21 -10.44
N ASN A 98 -24.68 7.24 -9.95
CA ASN A 98 -26.09 7.47 -10.21
C ASN A 98 -26.20 8.47 -11.36
N ILE A 99 -26.77 8.04 -12.50
CA ILE A 99 -26.84 8.86 -13.71
C ILE A 99 -28.30 9.14 -14.07
N GLN A 100 -28.68 10.41 -14.07
CA GLN A 100 -30.03 10.87 -14.42
C GLN A 100 -30.05 11.47 -15.83
N SER A 101 -30.10 10.63 -16.87
CA SER A 101 -30.11 11.10 -18.26
C SER A 101 -31.04 10.28 -19.14
N GLN A 102 -31.88 10.95 -19.93
CA GLN A 102 -32.71 10.31 -20.96
C GLN A 102 -31.88 9.77 -22.14
N LYS A 103 -30.65 10.23 -22.32
CA LYS A 103 -29.75 9.88 -23.44
C LYS A 103 -28.53 9.08 -22.98
N PHE A 104 -28.67 8.31 -21.90
CA PHE A 104 -27.58 7.51 -21.32
C PHE A 104 -26.82 6.69 -22.38
N TYR A 105 -27.51 5.86 -23.16
CA TYR A 105 -26.85 5.02 -24.16
C TYR A 105 -26.12 5.79 -25.26
N ASN A 106 -26.57 7.00 -25.61
CA ASN A 106 -25.87 7.84 -26.59
C ASN A 106 -24.57 8.40 -26.01
N GLY A 107 -24.59 8.82 -24.74
CA GLY A 107 -23.39 9.21 -24.01
C GLY A 107 -22.38 8.06 -23.95
N MET A 108 -22.82 6.86 -23.56
CA MET A 108 -21.99 5.67 -23.49
C MET A 108 -21.34 5.32 -24.83
N LYS A 109 -22.08 5.42 -25.94
CA LYS A 109 -21.53 5.19 -27.29
C LYS A 109 -20.41 6.17 -27.64
N ASN A 110 -20.52 7.43 -27.23
CA ASN A 110 -19.51 8.45 -27.52
C ASN A 110 -18.20 8.21 -26.79
N ILE A 111 -18.25 7.58 -25.61
CA ILE A 111 -17.08 7.29 -24.77
C ILE A 111 -16.68 5.80 -24.81
N PHE A 112 -17.20 5.03 -25.76
CA PHE A 112 -16.98 3.58 -25.86
C PHE A 112 -15.48 3.21 -25.86
N GLN A 113 -14.66 4.06 -26.49
CA GLN A 113 -13.20 3.86 -26.64
C GLN A 113 -12.43 3.95 -25.31
N GLU A 114 -13.02 4.53 -24.26
CA GLU A 114 -12.40 4.64 -22.94
C GLU A 114 -12.64 3.40 -22.07
N PHE A 115 -13.46 2.45 -22.53
CA PHE A 115 -13.73 1.20 -21.83
C PHE A 115 -12.87 0.05 -22.35
N ASP A 116 -12.40 -0.78 -21.42
CA ASP A 116 -11.77 -2.05 -21.72
C ASP A 116 -12.86 -3.09 -22.00
N THR A 117 -13.27 -3.20 -23.28
CA THR A 117 -14.27 -4.17 -23.74
C THR A 117 -13.62 -5.15 -24.70
N TYR A 118 -14.05 -6.42 -24.64
CA TYR A 118 -13.68 -7.41 -25.63
C TYR A 118 -14.23 -7.01 -27.01
N GLU A 119 -13.43 -7.16 -28.07
CA GLU A 119 -13.87 -7.01 -29.47
C GLU A 119 -14.95 -8.03 -29.88
#